data_AF-A0A973PKU1-F1
#
_entry.id   AF-A0A973PKU1-F1
#
_cell.length_a   1.000
_cell.length_b   1.000
_cell.length_c   1.000
_cell.angle_alpha   90.00
_cell.angle_beta   90.00
_cell.angle_gamma   90.00
#
_symmetry.space_group_name_H-M   'P 1'
#
loop_
_entity.id
_entity.type
_entity.pdbx_description
1 polymer ?
#
loop_
_entity_poly.entity_id
_entity_poly.type
_entity_poly.pdbx_seq_one_letter_code
_entity_poly.pdbx_strand_id
1 'polypeptide(L)'
;KQLNKMFAYHYPVSTVGLWSRYPISETRPLDVGMGWPRALRAVVSTPKGKVTVYVMHLASARPGHTASRDVSLAHARKLIDDDPSKRVLLLGDLNTATTDRGMRGLTPPLTDAQSVAGDGFGFTWPAEFPITRPDHILFRGMTATKAGVAPATGSDHRAAIASLRF
;
A
#
# COMPACT_ATOMS: atom_id res chain seq x y z
N LYS A 1 -16.50 -0.11 -9.74
CA LYS A 1 -17.22 -0.10 -11.04
C LYS A 1 -16.64 0.90 -12.04
N GLN A 2 -16.33 2.16 -11.66
CA GLN A 2 -15.70 3.12 -12.60
C GLN A 2 -14.26 2.72 -12.99
N LEU A 3 -13.43 2.28 -12.04
CA LEU A 3 -12.05 1.84 -12.32
C LEU A 3 -11.96 0.69 -13.34
N ASN A 4 -12.93 -0.24 -13.34
CA ASN A 4 -12.98 -1.34 -14.30
C ASN A 4 -13.17 -0.86 -15.75
N LYS A 5 -13.70 0.36 -15.96
CA LYS A 5 -13.81 0.95 -17.30
C LYS A 5 -12.51 1.64 -17.74
N MET A 6 -11.66 2.03 -16.79
CA MET A 6 -10.43 2.78 -17.04
C MET A 6 -9.19 1.89 -17.19
N PHE A 7 -9.22 0.70 -16.59
CA PHE A 7 -8.09 -0.21 -16.54
C PHE A 7 -8.47 -1.59 -17.07
N ALA A 8 -7.71 -2.06 -18.06
CA ALA A 8 -7.95 -3.34 -18.72
C ALA A 8 -7.72 -4.54 -17.80
N TYR A 9 -6.84 -4.42 -16.81
CA TYR A 9 -6.49 -5.49 -15.88
C TYR A 9 -6.88 -5.10 -14.46
N HIS A 10 -7.53 -6.01 -13.76
CA HIS A 10 -7.87 -5.81 -12.36
C HIS A 10 -7.96 -7.13 -11.59
N TYR A 11 -7.68 -7.07 -10.29
CA TYR A 11 -7.82 -8.19 -9.37
C TYR A 11 -8.38 -7.69 -8.03
N PRO A 12 -9.72 -7.73 -7.84
CA PRO A 12 -10.35 -7.42 -6.56
C PRO A 12 -10.32 -8.64 -5.62
N VAL A 13 -10.11 -8.39 -4.32
CA VAL A 13 -10.17 -9.39 -3.24
C VAL A 13 -10.88 -8.76 -2.05
N SER A 14 -12.08 -9.23 -1.73
CA SER A 14 -12.88 -8.71 -0.60
C SER A 14 -13.05 -7.18 -0.70
N THR A 15 -12.45 -6.42 0.22
CA THR A 15 -12.52 -4.95 0.33
C THR A 15 -11.34 -4.22 -0.31
N VAL A 16 -10.36 -4.94 -0.86
CA VAL A 16 -9.21 -4.37 -1.55
C VAL A 16 -9.21 -4.77 -3.03
N GLY A 17 -8.45 -4.06 -3.85
CA GLY A 17 -8.25 -4.47 -5.24
C GLY A 17 -7.10 -3.76 -5.90
N LEU A 18 -6.58 -4.38 -6.95
CA LEU A 18 -5.54 -3.82 -7.81
C LEU A 18 -6.11 -3.57 -9.20
N TRP A 19 -5.92 -2.37 -9.73
CA TRP A 19 -6.22 -2.01 -11.12
C TRP A 19 -4.93 -1.58 -11.81
N SER A 20 -4.74 -2.03 -13.05
CA SER A 20 -3.50 -1.81 -13.80
C SER A 20 -3.77 -1.62 -15.28
N ARG A 21 -2.98 -0.73 -15.91
CA ARG A 21 -2.89 -0.62 -17.37
C ARG A 21 -2.12 -1.78 -18.00
N TYR A 22 -1.31 -2.48 -17.20
CA TYR A 22 -0.44 -3.57 -17.63
C TYR A 22 -0.92 -4.93 -17.08
N PRO A 23 -0.59 -6.05 -17.74
CA PRO A 23 -1.03 -7.38 -17.34
C PRO A 23 -0.72 -7.71 -15.87
N ILE A 24 -1.71 -8.30 -15.19
CA ILE A 24 -1.61 -8.80 -13.83
C ILE A 24 -1.55 -10.34 -13.87
N SER A 25 -0.59 -10.93 -13.18
CA SER A 25 -0.40 -12.38 -13.06
C SER A 25 -0.04 -12.79 -11.63
N GLU A 26 0.09 -14.09 -11.36
CA GLU A 26 0.55 -14.63 -10.06
C GLU A 26 -0.22 -14.05 -8.85
N THR A 27 -1.54 -13.96 -9.00
CA THR A 27 -2.43 -13.32 -8.04
C THR A 27 -2.75 -14.26 -6.87
N ARG A 28 -2.71 -13.74 -5.65
CA ARG A 28 -3.06 -14.48 -4.43
C ARG A 28 -3.80 -13.59 -3.43
N PRO A 29 -4.96 -14.00 -2.89
CA PRO A 29 -5.56 -13.33 -1.74
C PRO A 29 -4.73 -13.62 -0.49
N LEU A 30 -4.59 -12.63 0.40
CA LEU A 30 -3.77 -12.74 1.61
C LEU A 30 -4.57 -12.32 2.83
N ASP A 31 -4.45 -13.13 3.89
CA ASP A 31 -4.84 -12.76 5.24
C ASP A 31 -3.63 -12.18 5.97
N VAL A 32 -3.80 -10.97 6.52
CA VAL A 32 -2.81 -10.24 7.30
C VAL A 32 -3.14 -10.34 8.79
N GLY A 33 -3.49 -11.54 9.26
CA GLY A 33 -3.75 -11.84 10.67
C GLY A 33 -5.14 -11.40 11.17
N MET A 34 -6.12 -11.27 10.27
CA MET A 34 -7.50 -10.89 10.61
C MET A 34 -8.50 -12.04 10.49
N GLY A 35 -8.12 -13.20 9.96
CA GLY A 35 -9.00 -14.36 9.77
C GLY A 35 -9.78 -14.33 8.45
N TRP A 36 -9.58 -13.31 7.61
CA TRP A 36 -10.10 -13.26 6.24
C TRP A 36 -9.23 -12.38 5.34
N PRO A 37 -9.30 -12.54 4.00
CA PRO A 37 -8.47 -11.75 3.09
C PRO A 37 -8.83 -10.25 3.10
N ARG A 38 -7.87 -9.43 3.54
CA ARG A 38 -7.85 -7.94 3.40
C ARG A 38 -6.56 -7.44 2.76
N ALA A 39 -5.85 -8.36 2.12
CA ALA A 39 -4.70 -8.07 1.32
C ALA A 39 -4.68 -8.95 0.07
N LEU A 40 -3.85 -8.58 -0.88
CA LEU A 40 -3.53 -9.39 -2.05
C LEU A 40 -2.06 -9.21 -2.43
N ARG A 41 -1.52 -10.22 -3.11
CA ARG A 41 -0.27 -10.15 -3.86
C ARG A 41 -0.57 -10.38 -5.33
N ALA A 42 0.11 -9.67 -6.20
CA ALA A 42 0.11 -9.93 -7.63
C ALA A 42 1.45 -9.52 -8.25
N VAL A 43 1.70 -9.94 -9.49
CA VAL A 43 2.82 -9.46 -10.30
C VAL A 43 2.26 -8.65 -11.46
N VAL A 44 2.76 -7.42 -11.62
CA VAL A 44 2.41 -6.55 -12.75
C VAL A 44 3.56 -6.53 -13.74
N SER A 45 3.29 -6.89 -14.99
CA SER A 45 4.29 -6.91 -16.07
C SER A 45 4.36 -5.58 -16.80
N THR A 46 5.20 -4.67 -16.33
CA THR A 46 5.37 -3.34 -16.95
C THR A 46 6.36 -3.40 -18.14
N PRO A 47 6.38 -2.39 -19.02
CA PRO A 47 7.37 -2.30 -20.10
C PRO A 47 8.82 -2.25 -19.62
N LYS A 48 9.06 -1.89 -18.34
CA LYS A 48 10.40 -1.81 -17.74
C LYS A 48 10.76 -3.03 -16.90
N GLY A 49 9.86 -4.02 -16.82
CA GLY A 49 10.03 -5.25 -16.05
C GLY A 49 8.89 -5.52 -15.08
N LYS A 50 8.97 -6.68 -14.44
CA LYS A 50 7.98 -7.16 -13.47
C LYS A 50 8.12 -6.42 -12.13
N VAL A 51 6.97 -6.13 -11.51
CA VAL A 51 6.88 -5.58 -10.15
C VAL A 51 5.93 -6.44 -9.34
N THR A 52 6.38 -6.92 -8.18
CA THR A 52 5.50 -7.59 -7.23
C THR A 52 4.75 -6.52 -6.44
N VAL A 53 3.43 -6.57 -6.51
CA VAL A 53 2.53 -5.60 -5.87
C VAL A 53 1.77 -6.28 -4.75
N TYR A 54 1.87 -5.69 -3.56
CA TYR A 54 1.02 -5.99 -2.42
C TYR A 54 0.01 -4.84 -2.27
N VAL A 55 -1.26 -5.18 -2.10
CA VAL A 55 -2.27 -4.23 -1.63
C VAL A 55 -2.75 -4.71 -0.27
N MET A 56 -2.71 -3.85 0.75
CA MET A 56 -3.04 -4.21 2.12
C MET A 56 -3.94 -3.14 2.74
N HIS A 57 -4.94 -3.58 3.50
CA HIS A 57 -5.71 -2.72 4.39
C HIS A 57 -5.67 -3.35 5.79
N LEU A 58 -4.80 -2.81 6.66
CA LEU A 58 -4.53 -3.38 8.00
C LEU A 58 -5.60 -2.98 9.02
N ALA A 59 -5.65 -3.69 10.15
CA ALA A 59 -6.58 -3.39 11.23
C ALA A 59 -6.34 -1.96 11.79
N SER A 60 -7.43 -1.23 12.04
CA SER A 60 -7.36 0.13 12.59
C SER A 60 -6.72 0.16 13.98
N ALA A 61 -5.84 1.13 14.21
CA ALA A 61 -5.34 1.43 15.54
C ALA A 61 -6.43 2.20 16.32
N ARG A 62 -6.99 1.58 17.37
CA ARG A 62 -7.89 2.28 18.31
C ARG A 62 -7.17 2.49 19.65
N PRO A 63 -7.39 3.62 20.35
CA PRO A 63 -6.88 3.80 21.70
C PRO A 63 -7.24 2.59 22.60
N GLY A 64 -6.22 2.00 23.25
CA GLY A 64 -6.38 0.80 24.09
C GLY A 64 -6.49 -0.55 23.35
N HIS A 65 -6.53 -0.57 22.02
CA HIS A 65 -6.71 -1.79 21.22
C HIS A 65 -5.76 -1.82 20.01
N THR A 66 -4.44 -1.87 20.26
CA THR A 66 -3.42 -1.96 19.19
C THR A 66 -2.98 -3.38 18.87
N ALA A 67 -3.32 -4.38 19.69
CA ALA A 67 -2.82 -5.74 19.54
C ALA A 67 -3.14 -6.37 18.17
N SER A 68 -4.36 -6.18 17.67
CA SER A 68 -4.76 -6.66 16.34
C SER A 68 -3.99 -5.97 15.22
N ARG A 69 -3.74 -4.66 15.34
CA ARG A 69 -2.94 -3.88 14.40
C ARG A 69 -1.48 -4.33 14.40
N ASP A 70 -0.91 -4.56 15.58
CA ASP A 70 0.49 -5.00 15.73
C ASP A 70 0.69 -6.40 15.13
N VAL A 71 -0.30 -7.30 15.30
CA VAL A 71 -0.34 -8.60 14.62
C VAL A 71 -0.40 -8.40 13.09
N SER A 72 -1.29 -7.54 12.58
CA SER A 72 -1.38 -7.29 11.13
C SER A 72 -0.10 -6.72 10.53
N LEU A 73 0.60 -5.84 11.25
CA LEU A 73 1.91 -5.34 10.83
C LEU A 73 2.97 -6.43 10.83
N ALA A 74 2.99 -7.32 11.83
CA ALA A 74 3.92 -8.44 11.88
C ALA A 74 3.69 -9.42 10.71
N HIS A 75 2.44 -9.71 10.38
CA HIS A 75 2.08 -10.51 9.21
C HIS A 75 2.50 -9.83 7.90
N ALA A 76 2.24 -8.53 7.75
CA ALA A 76 2.67 -7.75 6.59
C ALA A 76 4.20 -7.79 6.43
N ARG A 77 4.94 -7.58 7.52
CA ARG A 77 6.41 -7.69 7.54
C ARG A 77 6.88 -9.06 7.08
N LYS A 78 6.32 -10.14 7.65
CA LYS A 78 6.70 -11.51 7.26
C LYS A 78 6.49 -11.76 5.77
N LEU A 79 5.38 -11.30 5.20
CA LEU A 79 5.10 -11.44 3.77
C LEU A 79 6.10 -10.70 2.87
N ILE A 80 6.67 -9.60 3.34
CA ILE A 80 7.66 -8.80 2.61
C ILE A 80 9.08 -9.36 2.81
N ASP A 81 9.41 -9.80 4.02
CA ASP A 81 10.70 -10.42 4.34
C ASP A 81 10.88 -11.75 3.59
N ASP A 82 9.80 -12.53 3.44
CA ASP A 82 9.82 -13.81 2.72
C ASP A 82 9.76 -13.66 1.18
N ASP A 83 9.53 -12.45 0.63
CA ASP A 83 9.43 -12.24 -0.82
C ASP A 83 10.81 -11.94 -1.46
N PRO A 84 11.34 -12.82 -2.33
CA PRO A 84 12.67 -12.67 -2.93
C PRO A 84 12.69 -11.68 -4.11
N SER A 85 11.56 -11.07 -4.46
CA SER A 85 11.45 -10.19 -5.64
C SER A 85 12.35 -8.97 -5.48
N LYS A 86 13.13 -8.68 -6.51
CA LYS A 86 13.99 -7.49 -6.56
C LYS A 86 13.19 -6.18 -6.48
N ARG A 87 11.99 -6.16 -7.06
CA ARG A 87 11.11 -4.99 -7.13
C ARG A 87 9.79 -5.28 -6.44
N VAL A 88 9.53 -4.56 -5.35
CA VAL A 88 8.31 -4.70 -4.55
C VAL A 88 7.66 -3.35 -4.39
N LEU A 89 6.34 -3.33 -4.48
CA LEU A 89 5.47 -2.19 -4.21
C LEU A 89 4.38 -2.63 -3.23
N LEU A 90 4.31 -2.01 -2.06
CA LEU A 90 3.23 -2.20 -1.10
C LEU A 90 2.36 -0.94 -1.08
N LEU A 91 1.06 -1.11 -1.28
CA LEU A 91 0.07 -0.05 -1.39
C LEU A 91 -1.02 -0.26 -0.34
N GLY A 92 -1.45 0.83 0.30
CA GLY A 92 -2.76 0.86 0.96
C GLY A 92 -2.76 1.53 2.32
N ASP A 93 -3.91 1.38 2.98
CA ASP A 93 -4.18 1.90 4.31
C ASP A 93 -3.59 0.95 5.37
N LEU A 94 -2.47 1.36 5.96
CA LEU A 94 -1.80 0.62 7.03
C LEU A 94 -2.30 1.05 8.42
N ASN A 95 -3.25 1.99 8.49
CA ASN A 95 -3.86 2.49 9.72
C ASN A 95 -2.84 3.00 10.76
N THR A 96 -1.70 3.49 10.28
CA THR A 96 -0.61 3.99 11.12
C THR A 96 0.25 5.00 10.38
N ALA A 97 0.96 5.87 11.11
CA ALA A 97 1.94 6.79 10.53
C ALA A 97 3.30 6.11 10.37
N THR A 98 4.17 6.61 9.49
CA THR A 98 5.54 6.07 9.34
C THR A 98 6.40 6.21 10.59
N THR A 99 6.09 7.17 11.48
CA THR A 99 6.78 7.36 12.75
C THR A 99 6.38 6.35 13.83
N ASP A 100 5.36 5.53 13.56
CA ASP A 100 4.92 4.50 14.50
C ASP A 100 5.98 3.41 14.64
N ARG A 101 6.29 3.02 15.88
CA ARG A 101 7.27 1.96 16.17
C ARG A 101 6.94 0.63 15.49
N GLY A 102 5.66 0.34 15.22
CA GLY A 102 5.21 -0.87 14.54
C GLY A 102 5.63 -0.94 13.08
N MET A 103 5.98 0.20 12.47
CA MET A 103 6.55 0.23 11.10
C MET A 103 8.00 -0.22 11.07
N ARG A 104 8.68 -0.36 12.22
CA ARG A 104 10.05 -0.88 12.29
C ARG A 104 10.11 -2.29 11.74
N GLY A 105 10.96 -2.49 10.73
CA GLY A 105 11.11 -3.76 10.03
C GLY A 105 10.18 -3.91 8.82
N LEU A 106 9.24 -3.00 8.60
CA LEU A 106 8.61 -2.81 7.29
C LEU A 106 9.30 -1.68 6.52
N THR A 107 9.68 -0.61 7.22
CA THR A 107 10.47 0.52 6.69
C THR A 107 11.65 0.85 7.61
N PRO A 108 12.89 0.36 7.37
CA PRO A 108 13.32 -0.59 6.33
C PRO A 108 12.75 -2.01 6.51
N PRO A 109 12.72 -2.89 5.47
CA PRO A 109 13.50 -2.80 4.22
C PRO A 109 12.81 -2.07 3.06
N LEU A 110 11.53 -1.73 3.17
CA LEU A 110 10.87 -0.87 2.19
C LEU A 110 11.22 0.60 2.46
N THR A 111 11.15 1.41 1.42
CA THR A 111 11.28 2.87 1.47
C THR A 111 9.92 3.50 1.25
N ASP A 112 9.56 4.51 2.05
CA ASP A 112 8.31 5.24 1.89
C ASP A 112 8.45 6.34 0.82
N ALA A 113 7.60 6.30 -0.20
CA ALA A 113 7.63 7.24 -1.33
C ALA A 113 7.41 8.69 -0.90
N GLN A 114 6.50 8.93 0.05
CA GLN A 114 6.25 10.30 0.56
C GLN A 114 7.49 10.85 1.27
N SER A 115 8.16 10.03 2.06
CA SER A 115 9.34 10.45 2.84
C SER A 115 10.55 10.82 1.97
N VAL A 116 10.71 10.24 0.78
CA VAL A 116 11.90 10.47 -0.06
C VAL A 116 11.64 11.32 -1.30
N ALA A 117 10.39 11.49 -1.72
CA ALA A 117 10.04 12.16 -2.96
C ALA A 117 8.76 13.01 -2.89
N GLY A 118 8.20 13.20 -1.70
CA GLY A 118 6.99 13.99 -1.48
C GLY A 118 7.27 15.36 -0.91
N ASP A 119 6.34 16.29 -1.13
CA ASP A 119 6.31 17.60 -0.50
C ASP A 119 5.35 17.60 0.70
N GLY A 120 5.74 18.27 1.78
CA GLY A 120 4.93 18.42 2.99
C GLY A 120 4.60 17.09 3.70
N PHE A 121 3.57 17.13 4.55
CA PHE A 121 3.23 15.99 5.42
C PHE A 121 2.60 14.80 4.70
N GLY A 122 2.04 15.00 3.51
CA GLY A 122 1.35 13.95 2.74
C GLY A 122 0.10 13.39 3.44
N PHE A 123 -0.56 14.19 4.30
CA PHE A 123 -1.77 13.73 5.01
C PHE A 123 -2.90 13.37 4.05
N THR A 124 -3.53 12.24 4.34
CA THR A 124 -4.61 11.66 3.54
C THR A 124 -5.94 11.64 4.29
N TRP A 125 -5.96 11.73 5.62
CA TRP A 125 -7.18 11.61 6.42
C TRP A 125 -7.31 12.67 7.52
N PRO A 126 -8.54 13.14 7.83
CA PRO A 126 -9.75 13.02 7.01
C PRO A 126 -9.65 13.88 5.75
N ALA A 127 -10.35 13.50 4.67
CA ALA A 127 -10.18 14.13 3.36
C ALA A 127 -10.48 15.63 3.34
N GLU A 128 -11.47 16.06 4.12
CA GLU A 128 -11.90 17.47 4.23
C GLU A 128 -10.90 18.32 5.00
N PHE A 129 -10.21 17.75 6.00
CA PHE A 129 -9.23 18.45 6.82
C PHE A 129 -8.08 17.50 7.25
N PRO A 130 -7.12 17.20 6.34
CA PRO A 130 -6.16 16.12 6.59
C PRO A 130 -5.16 16.45 7.69
N ILE A 131 -5.04 15.55 8.66
CA ILE A 131 -4.14 15.67 9.81
C ILE A 131 -3.34 14.39 10.08
N THR A 132 -3.68 13.26 9.45
CA THR A 132 -2.93 12.00 9.55
C THR A 132 -2.66 11.39 8.18
N ARG A 133 -1.68 10.47 8.13
CA ARG A 133 -1.27 9.73 6.92
C ARG A 133 -1.27 8.21 7.18
N PRO A 134 -2.45 7.58 7.20
CA PRO A 134 -2.57 6.13 7.32
C PRO A 134 -2.31 5.40 6.00
N ASP A 135 -2.38 6.09 4.85
CA ASP A 135 -2.16 5.52 3.52
C ASP A 135 -0.70 5.64 3.06
N HIS A 136 -0.15 4.52 2.57
CA HIS A 136 1.27 4.42 2.22
C HIS A 136 1.50 3.85 0.82
N ILE A 137 2.58 4.33 0.21
CA ILE A 137 3.20 3.73 -0.98
C ILE A 137 4.65 3.40 -0.59
N LEU A 138 4.88 2.13 -0.28
CA LEU A 138 6.19 1.64 0.14
C LEU A 138 6.83 0.82 -0.98
N PHE A 139 8.14 0.93 -1.18
CA PHE A 139 8.80 0.28 -2.30
C PHE A 139 10.19 -0.26 -1.96
N ARG A 140 10.66 -1.23 -2.76
CA ARG A 140 12.04 -1.73 -2.77
C ARG A 140 12.49 -1.94 -4.21
N GLY A 141 13.78 -1.69 -4.47
CA GLY A 141 14.43 -1.93 -5.77
C GLY A 141 13.91 -1.04 -6.90
N MET A 142 13.41 0.15 -6.58
CA MET A 142 13.01 1.21 -7.52
C MET A 142 13.44 2.55 -6.91
N THR A 143 13.23 3.66 -7.61
CA THR A 143 13.50 5.02 -7.10
C THR A 143 12.23 5.84 -7.20
N ALA A 144 11.73 6.36 -6.07
CA ALA A 144 10.66 7.36 -6.09
C ALA A 144 11.20 8.70 -6.62
N THR A 145 10.46 9.31 -7.52
CA THR A 145 10.82 10.56 -8.20
C THR A 145 9.84 11.70 -7.90
N LYS A 146 8.63 11.34 -7.49
CA LYS A 146 7.59 12.26 -7.02
C LYS A 146 6.61 11.48 -6.15
N ALA A 147 6.12 12.10 -5.09
CA ALA A 147 5.00 11.63 -4.29
C ALA A 147 4.11 12.80 -3.90
N GLY A 148 2.86 12.51 -3.53
CA GLY A 148 1.91 13.51 -3.09
C GLY A 148 0.54 12.93 -2.82
N VAL A 149 -0.44 13.82 -2.74
CA VAL A 149 -1.82 13.48 -2.40
C VAL A 149 -2.78 14.12 -3.41
N ALA A 150 -3.81 13.38 -3.81
CA ALA A 150 -4.86 13.86 -4.72
C ALA A 150 -6.26 13.61 -4.14
N PRO A 151 -7.28 14.39 -4.55
CA PRO A 151 -8.67 14.10 -4.18
C PRO A 151 -9.09 12.69 -4.62
N ALA A 152 -9.89 12.01 -3.79
CA ALA A 152 -10.54 10.76 -4.11
C ALA A 152 -12.06 10.92 -3.94
N THR A 153 -12.78 11.04 -5.06
CA THR A 153 -14.21 11.35 -5.04
C THR A 153 -15.02 10.27 -4.31
N GLY A 154 -15.81 10.69 -3.31
CA GLY A 154 -16.64 9.79 -2.50
C GLY A 154 -15.88 9.00 -1.42
N SER A 155 -14.65 9.41 -1.10
CA SER A 155 -13.81 8.81 -0.07
C SER A 155 -13.56 9.80 1.08
N ASP A 156 -13.53 9.29 2.30
CA ASP A 156 -13.12 10.03 3.50
C ASP A 156 -11.58 10.09 3.66
N HIS A 157 -10.86 9.37 2.80
CA HIS A 157 -9.42 9.53 2.57
C HIS A 157 -9.13 10.24 1.25
N ARG A 158 -8.02 10.98 1.17
CA ARG A 158 -7.39 11.40 -0.08
C ARG A 158 -6.50 10.30 -0.64
N ALA A 159 -6.28 10.27 -1.94
CA ALA A 159 -5.43 9.27 -2.59
C ALA A 159 -3.94 9.63 -2.46
N ALA A 160 -3.13 8.72 -1.92
CA ALA A 160 -1.68 8.78 -2.07
C ALA A 160 -1.29 8.48 -3.52
N ILE A 161 -0.37 9.26 -4.08
CA ILE A 161 0.15 9.08 -5.44
C ILE A 161 1.68 9.10 -5.45
N ALA A 162 2.29 8.30 -6.33
CA ALA A 162 3.74 8.30 -6.51
C ALA A 162 4.15 7.98 -7.95
N SER A 163 5.31 8.49 -8.34
CA SER A 163 6.01 8.15 -9.57
C SER A 163 7.31 7.43 -9.25
N LEU A 164 7.45 6.19 -9.75
CA LEU A 164 8.61 5.34 -9.53
C LEU A 164 9.39 5.14 -10.83
N ARG A 165 10.71 5.16 -10.71
CA ARG A 165 11.67 4.84 -11.78
C ARG A 165 12.35 3.51 -11.48
N PHE A 166 12.61 2.76 -12.54
CA PHE A 166 13.28 1.45 -12.51
C PHE A 166 14.79 1.58 -12.46
#